data_AF-A0A182GIF7-F1
#
_entry.id   AF-A0A182GIF7-F1
#
_cell.length_a   1.000
_cell.length_b   1.000
_cell.length_c   1.000
_cell.angle_alpha   90.00
_cell.angle_beta   90.00
_cell.angle_gamma   90.00
#
_symmetry.space_group_name_H-M   'P 1'
#
loop_
_entity.id
_entity.type
_entity.pdbx_description
1 polymer ?
#
loop_
_entity_poly.entity_id
_entity_poly.type
_entity_poly.pdbx_seq_one_letter_code
_entity_poly.pdbx_strand_id
1 'polypeptide(L)'
;MRVPDYLCRILKNYFQNRVLVYETNVGQRSFRVTAGVPQGSILGPTLWNAMYNGVLTLKLPAGVIIVGFADDVVLAVSGESIDEVEVLVTEAIEQVSLSWGSLTTLS
;
A
#
# COMPACT_ATOMS: atom_id res chain seq x y z
N MET A 1 3.69 9.22 -19.78
CA MET A 1 3.32 7.90 -20.34
C MET A 1 1.81 7.77 -20.30
N ARG A 2 1.14 7.44 -21.42
CA ARG A 2 -0.32 7.28 -21.47
C ARG A 2 -0.63 5.79 -21.35
N VAL A 3 -1.32 5.39 -20.28
CA VAL A 3 -1.73 3.99 -20.09
C VAL A 3 -2.95 3.71 -20.99
N PRO A 4 -2.96 2.62 -21.78
CA PRO A 4 -4.11 2.25 -22.59
C PRO A 4 -5.40 2.05 -21.78
N ASP A 5 -6.50 2.62 -22.25
CA ASP A 5 -7.80 2.60 -21.53
C ASP A 5 -8.32 1.19 -21.25
N TYR A 6 -8.01 0.22 -22.13
CA TYR A 6 -8.45 -1.16 -21.95
C TYR A 6 -7.80 -1.82 -20.73
N LEU A 7 -6.54 -1.49 -20.41
CA LEU A 7 -5.86 -2.00 -19.21
C LEU A 7 -6.49 -1.43 -17.94
N CYS A 8 -6.78 -0.13 -17.95
CA CYS A 8 -7.52 0.51 -16.85
C CYS A 8 -8.90 -0.13 -16.65
N ARG A 9 -9.59 -0.52 -17.73
CA ARG A 9 -10.87 -1.23 -17.65
C ARG A 9 -10.73 -2.64 -17.09
N ILE A 10 -9.70 -3.38 -17.48
CA ILE A 10 -9.41 -4.71 -16.93
C ILE A 10 -9.15 -4.61 -15.42
N LEU A 11 -8.34 -3.65 -14.99
CA LEU A 11 -8.07 -3.43 -13.56
C LEU A 11 -9.33 -3.04 -12.79
N LYS A 12 -10.17 -2.14 -13.34
CA LYS A 12 -11.46 -1.79 -12.73
C LYS A 12 -12.35 -3.02 -12.55
N ASN A 13 -12.49 -3.84 -13.58
CA ASN A 13 -13.27 -5.09 -13.49
C ASN A 13 -12.67 -6.06 -12.47
N TYR A 14 -11.34 -6.16 -12.37
CA TYR A 14 -10.66 -7.02 -11.40
C TYR A 14 -11.03 -6.71 -9.96
N PHE A 15 -11.27 -5.44 -9.62
CA PHE A 15 -11.65 -5.01 -8.27
C PHE A 15 -13.17 -4.97 -8.01
N GLN A 16 -14.00 -5.13 -9.03
CA GLN A 16 -15.45 -5.03 -8.94
C GLN A 16 -16.13 -6.38 -8.71
N ASN A 17 -17.29 -6.36 -8.03
CA ASN A 17 -18.20 -7.50 -7.86
C ASN A 17 -17.54 -8.80 -7.35
N ARG A 18 -16.50 -8.67 -6.52
CA ARG A 18 -15.78 -9.81 -5.95
C ARG A 18 -16.58 -10.44 -4.81
N VAL A 19 -16.74 -11.77 -4.87
CA VAL A 19 -17.41 -12.57 -3.85
C VAL A 19 -16.50 -13.73 -3.48
N LEU A 20 -16.18 -13.85 -2.19
CA LEU A 20 -15.50 -14.99 -1.61
C LEU A 20 -16.56 -16.04 -1.26
N VAL A 21 -16.43 -17.25 -1.79
CA VAL A 21 -17.31 -18.38 -1.48
C VAL A 21 -16.50 -19.41 -0.70
N TYR A 22 -17.02 -19.90 0.41
CA TYR A 22 -16.34 -20.84 1.30
C TYR A 22 -17.32 -21.80 1.97
N GLU A 23 -16.85 -23.01 2.27
CA GLU A 23 -17.65 -24.03 2.95
C GLU A 23 -17.56 -23.89 4.47
N THR A 24 -18.67 -24.18 5.14
CA THR A 24 -18.75 -24.24 6.60
C THR A 24 -19.47 -25.50 7.04
N ASN A 25 -19.42 -25.81 8.34
CA ASN A 25 -20.12 -26.96 8.92
C ASN A 25 -21.64 -26.90 8.74
N VAL A 26 -22.19 -25.73 8.37
CA VAL A 26 -23.61 -25.48 8.11
C VAL A 26 -23.91 -25.24 6.62
N GLY A 27 -22.95 -25.54 5.74
CA GLY A 27 -23.06 -25.37 4.28
C GLY A 27 -22.28 -24.19 3.72
N GLN A 28 -22.48 -23.93 2.44
CA GLN A 28 -21.76 -22.88 1.70
C GLN A 28 -22.16 -21.47 2.16
N ARG A 29 -21.16 -20.62 2.36
CA ARG A 29 -21.32 -19.20 2.67
C ARG A 29 -20.62 -18.36 1.61
N SER A 30 -21.09 -17.12 1.47
CA SER A 30 -20.45 -16.14 0.59
C SER A 30 -20.30 -14.80 1.30
N PHE A 31 -19.23 -14.08 0.94
CA PHE A 31 -18.89 -12.77 1.49
C PHE A 31 -18.45 -11.83 0.37
N ARG A 32 -18.99 -10.61 0.35
CA ARG A 32 -18.61 -9.60 -0.65
C ARG A 32 -17.27 -8.96 -0.28
N VAL A 33 -16.32 -9.02 -1.19
CA VAL A 33 -14.95 -8.49 -0.99
C VAL A 33 -14.86 -7.07 -1.56
N THR A 34 -14.73 -6.08 -0.67
CA THR A 34 -14.65 -4.66 -1.05
C THR A 34 -13.21 -4.15 -1.16
N ALA A 35 -12.25 -4.80 -0.49
CA ALA A 35 -10.86 -4.33 -0.42
C ALA A 35 -9.84 -5.47 -0.63
N GLY A 36 -8.58 -5.10 -0.84
CA GLY A 36 -7.46 -6.03 -0.99
C GLY A 36 -7.37 -6.70 -2.36
N VAL A 37 -6.45 -7.65 -2.48
CA VAL A 37 -6.25 -8.52 -3.64
C VAL A 37 -6.28 -9.98 -3.20
N PRO A 38 -6.77 -10.92 -4.02
CA PRO A 38 -6.68 -12.35 -3.72
C PRO A 38 -5.23 -12.78 -3.46
N GLN A 39 -5.02 -13.50 -2.35
CA GLN A 39 -3.72 -14.09 -2.04
C GLN A 39 -3.35 -15.12 -3.12
N GLY A 40 -2.09 -15.13 -3.53
CA GLY A 40 -1.62 -15.97 -4.65
C GLY A 40 -1.95 -15.43 -6.04
N SER A 41 -2.56 -14.24 -6.15
CA SER A 41 -2.73 -13.59 -7.44
C SER A 41 -1.38 -13.12 -8.01
N ILE A 42 -1.17 -13.37 -9.30
CA ILE A 42 0.02 -12.90 -10.05
C ILE A 42 0.10 -11.36 -10.03
N LEU A 43 -1.06 -10.69 -10.06
CA LEU A 43 -1.14 -9.23 -10.04
C LEU A 43 -0.92 -8.63 -8.65
N GLY A 44 -1.05 -9.40 -7.57
CA GLY A 44 -0.97 -8.91 -6.20
C GLY A 44 0.31 -8.10 -5.93
N PRO A 45 1.52 -8.66 -6.16
CA PRO A 45 2.77 -7.94 -5.96
C PRO A 45 2.91 -6.66 -6.82
N THR A 46 2.39 -6.68 -8.05
CA THR A 46 2.48 -5.52 -8.94
C THR A 46 1.54 -4.40 -8.49
N LEU A 47 0.32 -4.75 -8.10
CA LEU A 47 -0.67 -3.81 -7.58
C LEU A 47 -0.22 -3.20 -6.25
N TRP A 48 0.43 -4.01 -5.42
CA TRP A 48 1.08 -3.55 -4.21
C TRP A 48 2.14 -2.48 -4.50
N ASN A 49 3.10 -2.78 -5.39
CA ASN A 49 4.15 -1.83 -5.76
C ASN A 49 3.55 -0.53 -6.33
N ALA A 50 2.49 -0.62 -7.13
CA ALA A 50 1.81 0.55 -7.69
C ALA A 50 1.17 1.43 -6.60
N MET A 51 0.57 0.81 -5.58
CA MET A 51 -0.03 1.51 -4.44
C MET A 51 1.05 2.16 -3.55
N TYR A 52 2.12 1.42 -3.25
CA TYR A 52 3.21 1.88 -2.37
C TYR A 52 4.15 2.88 -3.02
N ASN A 53 4.19 2.95 -4.35
CA ASN A 53 5.11 3.84 -5.05
C ASN A 53 5.01 5.30 -4.57
N GLY A 54 3.79 5.78 -4.25
CA GLY A 54 3.61 7.15 -3.71
C GLY A 54 4.26 7.38 -2.36
N VAL A 55 4.35 6.34 -1.53
CA VAL A 55 4.97 6.38 -0.19
C VAL A 55 6.48 6.17 -0.30
N LEU A 56 6.91 5.20 -1.10
CA LEU A 56 8.33 4.87 -1.28
C LEU A 56 9.12 5.95 -2.04
N THR A 57 8.43 6.86 -2.73
CA THR A 57 9.05 7.99 -3.45
C THR A 57 8.91 9.32 -2.71
N LEU A 58 8.49 9.29 -1.44
CA LEU A 58 8.43 10.49 -0.60
C LEU A 58 9.83 11.12 -0.46
N LYS A 59 9.86 12.46 -0.51
CA LYS A 59 11.06 13.23 -0.25
C LYS A 59 11.24 13.41 1.25
N LEU A 60 11.93 12.47 1.88
CA LEU A 60 12.20 12.49 3.31
C LEU A 60 13.44 13.36 3.64
N PRO A 61 13.59 13.80 4.90
CA PRO A 61 14.76 14.54 5.36
C PRO A 61 16.08 13.81 5.06
N ALA A 62 17.17 14.58 4.97
CA ALA A 62 18.50 14.00 4.86
C ALA A 62 18.78 13.10 6.07
N GLY A 63 19.43 11.95 5.84
CA GLY A 63 19.65 10.96 6.89
C GLY A 63 18.48 9.97 7.09
N VAL A 64 17.36 10.12 6.38
CA VAL A 64 16.22 9.19 6.40
C VAL A 64 16.11 8.43 5.07
N ILE A 65 15.98 7.11 5.15
CA ILE A 65 15.73 6.22 4.01
C ILE A 65 14.45 5.44 4.26
N ILE A 66 13.58 5.36 3.27
CA ILE A 66 12.39 4.50 3.29
C ILE A 66 12.63 3.26 2.42
N VAL A 67 12.33 2.08 2.96
CA VAL A 67 12.46 0.80 2.26
C VAL A 67 11.16 0.03 2.45
N GLY A 68 10.61 -0.49 1.36
CA GLY A 68 9.45 -1.38 1.39
C GLY A 68 9.83 -2.79 0.96
N PHE A 69 9.28 -3.79 1.65
CA PHE A 69 9.37 -5.19 1.25
C PHE A 69 8.05 -5.90 1.53
N ALA A 70 7.39 -6.41 0.49
CA ALA A 70 6.04 -6.95 0.61
C ALA A 70 5.16 -5.99 1.45
N ASP A 71 4.46 -6.48 2.46
CA ASP A 71 3.61 -5.69 3.35
C ASP A 71 4.32 -4.74 4.34
N ASP A 72 5.64 -4.86 4.46
CA ASP A 72 6.43 -4.11 5.43
C ASP A 72 7.05 -2.84 4.84
N VAL A 73 7.09 -1.77 5.65
CA VAL A 73 7.84 -0.55 5.37
C VAL A 73 8.71 -0.19 6.56
N VAL A 74 9.96 0.14 6.28
CA VAL A 74 10.96 0.53 7.26
C VAL A 74 11.47 1.93 6.96
N LEU A 75 11.53 2.77 8.00
CA LEU A 75 12.28 4.01 8.00
C LEU A 75 13.62 3.78 8.70
N ALA A 76 14.71 3.87 7.95
CA ALA A 76 16.07 3.86 8.49
C ALA A 76 16.53 5.30 8.65
N VAL A 77 16.82 5.70 9.89
CA VAL A 77 17.21 7.07 10.24
C VAL A 77 18.62 7.09 10.83
N SER A 78 19.42 8.06 10.41
CA SER A 78 20.79 8.29 10.87
C SER A 78 20.97 9.76 11.25
N GLY A 79 21.66 10.00 12.36
CA GLY A 79 21.99 11.32 12.90
C GLY A 79 23.19 11.22 13.85
N GLU A 80 23.78 12.36 14.19
CA GLU A 80 24.95 12.46 15.08
C GLU A 80 24.58 12.38 16.57
N SER A 81 23.30 12.56 16.90
CA SER A 81 22.77 12.46 18.27
C SER A 81 21.38 11.81 18.30
N ILE A 82 20.97 11.35 19.50
CA ILE A 82 19.63 10.79 19.70
C ILE A 82 18.55 11.84 19.46
N ASP A 83 18.74 13.07 19.95
CA ASP A 83 17.80 14.17 19.77
C ASP A 83 17.56 14.46 18.28
N GLU A 84 18.62 14.44 17.46
CA GLU A 84 18.51 14.59 16.01
C GLU A 84 17.70 13.45 15.37
N VAL A 85 17.99 12.20 15.75
CA VAL A 85 17.25 11.03 15.25
C VAL A 85 15.77 11.12 15.62
N GLU A 86 15.43 11.54 16.85
CA GLU A 86 14.03 11.69 17.28
C GLU A 86 13.27 12.73 16.44
N VAL A 87 13.90 13.86 16.15
CA VAL A 87 13.32 14.91 15.28
C VAL A 87 13.11 14.37 13.86
N LEU A 88 14.13 13.74 13.27
CA LEU A 88 14.07 13.21 11.91
C LEU A 88 13.03 12.09 11.75
N VAL A 89 12.93 11.19 12.74
CA VAL A 89 11.92 10.12 12.77
C VAL A 89 10.52 10.73 12.83
N THR A 90 10.31 11.70 13.71
CA THR A 90 8.98 12.33 13.88
C THR A 90 8.52 12.99 12.59
N GLU A 91 9.39 13.79 11.96
CA GLU A 91 9.10 14.44 10.68
C GLU A 91 8.82 13.41 9.57
N ALA A 92 9.63 12.35 9.47
CA ALA A 92 9.43 11.31 8.47
C ALA A 92 8.10 10.57 8.64
N ILE A 93 7.70 10.25 9.88
CA ILE A 93 6.42 9.60 10.18
C ILE A 93 5.25 10.51 9.81
N GLU A 94 5.33 11.81 10.11
CA GLU A 94 4.29 12.77 9.73
C GLU A 94 4.11 12.83 8.20
N GLN A 95 5.21 12.90 7.45
CA GLN A 95 5.15 12.92 5.98
C GLN A 95 4.56 11.63 5.40
N VAL A 96 4.96 10.46 5.93
CA VAL A 96 4.38 9.17 5.52
C VAL A 96 2.88 9.13 5.84
N SER A 97 2.48 9.59 7.02
CA SER A 97 1.09 9.60 7.48
C SER A 97 0.21 10.51 6.61
N LEU A 98 0.71 11.70 6.23
CA LEU A 98 0.02 12.62 5.32
C LEU A 98 -0.16 12.02 3.92
N SER A 99 0.89 11.39 3.40
CA SER A 99 0.83 10.71 2.10
C SER A 99 -0.18 9.57 2.12
N TRP A 100 -0.15 8.74 3.17
CA TRP A 100 -1.06 7.60 3.33
C TRP A 100 -2.53 8.03 3.53
N GLY A 101 -2.79 9.03 4.37
CA GLY A 101 -4.14 9.53 4.63
C GLY A 101 -4.83 10.07 3.36
N SER A 102 -4.05 10.61 2.42
CA SER A 102 -4.57 11.03 1.11
C SER A 102 -5.02 9.86 0.22
N LEU A 103 -4.43 8.66 0.41
CA LEU A 103 -4.74 7.45 -0.35
C LEU A 103 -5.96 6.70 0.21
N THR A 104 -6.20 6.73 1.52
CA THR A 104 -7.32 6.04 2.18
C THR A 104 -8.64 6.80 2.14
N THR A 105 -8.63 8.10 1.84
CA THR A 105 -9.86 8.90 1.70
C THR A 105 -10.62 8.60 0.39
N LEU A 106 -10.05 7.76 -0.49
CA LEU A 106 -10.63 7.34 -1.77
C LEU A 106 -11.16 5.89 -1.78
N SER A 107 -11.26 5.22 -0.63
CA SER A 107 -11.84 3.85 -0.51
C SER A 107 -13.20 3.84 0.17
#